data_AF-A0A7X7WII7-F1
#
_entry.id   AF-A0A7X7WII7-F1
#
_cell.length_a   1.000
_cell.length_b   1.000
_cell.length_c   1.000
_cell.angle_alpha   90.00
_cell.angle_beta   90.00
_cell.angle_gamma   90.00
#
_symmetry.space_group_name_H-M   'P 1'
#
loop_
_entity.id
_entity.type
_entity.pdbx_description
1 polymer ?
#
loop_
_entity_poly.entity_id
_entity_poly.type
_entity_poly.pdbx_seq_one_letter_code
_entity_poly.pdbx_strand_id
1 'polypeptide(L)'
;MRFNIADRRIQYTGQYQPRILEKDFVVGFNHRHRMIFRNYDIHLEGGEILPLTERINNQSNLGALRNRQLRESVILAAGLSAIAVALHGRASLNNTPKELITRELTNELKRANDRTAAQVMAEVLQYTTETFPVGEEILIESAITEGVRAKPGKEPGGNPTIAVGALFGKKEHRTRYGLPMPKNVTLLSMGSDVIDGTTKSVKGLHSSLTALFLTESGVKRHLPDVYVQRWMAGVNFEEFNPREASLTDAAEIIINAYGLSSPDRLSAFFLDRKRHHPAMDILNKAGISTPMDNDADLFPSLVLGLDNLHYPDGRRLLSMIGEIGGSAEWAVGVLPLVWRGGQAIGMLTSQSALTREDISGEELWKSRFHFTEEEFILIQDARFEQKPYFTIGDILEQPFAGGVAAYGSLTDNYYLPFMEGVQIDKNNARMTVNVLVINSMGVMENWRLTFAANSNLKNTAQHMQCPKDFCVDLSGNDLERKIGEYLADEQSAKRYRIFFNNEYYPAMIPIRDKLVMLNGVIDSLIQRGALNQKDREIIDITRKLAADWFVGYD
;
A
#
# COMPACT_ATOMS: atom_id res chain seq x y z
N MET A 1 24.03 -18.09 -9.48
CA MET A 1 22.66 -18.47 -9.08
C MET A 1 21.87 -17.28 -8.56
N ARG A 2 22.54 -16.32 -7.90
CA ARG A 2 22.06 -14.94 -7.74
C ARG A 2 22.06 -14.17 -9.06
N PHE A 3 21.02 -13.37 -9.31
CA PHE A 3 20.97 -12.42 -10.43
C PHE A 3 19.93 -11.33 -10.17
N ASN A 4 20.16 -10.12 -10.70
CA ASN A 4 19.21 -9.02 -10.61
C ASN A 4 18.09 -9.21 -11.65
N ILE A 5 16.83 -9.05 -11.23
CA ILE A 5 15.66 -9.16 -12.13
C ILE A 5 15.66 -8.05 -13.19
N ALA A 6 16.21 -6.87 -12.89
CA ALA A 6 16.34 -5.80 -13.88
C ALA A 6 17.21 -6.21 -15.08
N ASP A 7 18.25 -7.03 -14.83
CA ASP A 7 19.16 -7.55 -15.85
C ASP A 7 18.59 -8.78 -16.58
N ARG A 8 17.68 -9.51 -15.91
CA ARG A 8 17.03 -10.73 -16.42
C ARG A 8 15.52 -10.64 -16.22
N ARG A 9 14.89 -9.78 -17.01
CA ARG A 9 13.45 -9.48 -16.92
C ARG A 9 12.61 -10.75 -17.09
N ILE A 10 11.58 -10.87 -16.27
CA ILE A 10 10.61 -11.94 -16.38
C ILE A 10 9.82 -11.76 -17.69
N GLN A 11 9.53 -12.86 -18.35
CA GLN A 11 8.70 -12.94 -19.53
C GLN A 11 7.33 -13.50 -19.17
N TYR A 12 6.30 -12.89 -19.75
CA TYR A 12 4.95 -13.42 -19.71
C TYR A 12 4.66 -14.21 -20.99
N THR A 13 4.29 -15.48 -20.83
CA THR A 13 4.01 -16.42 -21.93
C THR A 13 2.54 -16.82 -22.01
N GLY A 14 1.69 -16.24 -21.15
CA GLY A 14 0.26 -16.51 -21.13
C GLY A 14 -0.45 -15.88 -22.32
N GLN A 15 -1.71 -16.26 -22.51
CA GLN A 15 -2.52 -15.69 -23.58
C GLN A 15 -2.79 -14.20 -23.32
N TYR A 16 -2.28 -13.35 -24.21
CA TYR A 16 -2.59 -11.93 -24.20
C TYR A 16 -3.87 -11.67 -25.00
N GLN A 17 -5.02 -11.86 -24.36
CA GLN A 17 -6.35 -11.61 -24.95
C GLN A 17 -7.12 -10.60 -24.10
N PRO A 18 -6.81 -9.29 -24.23
CA PRO A 18 -7.52 -8.27 -23.47
C PRO A 18 -8.98 -8.17 -23.91
N ARG A 19 -9.88 -8.06 -22.93
CA ARG A 19 -11.30 -7.77 -23.14
C ARG A 19 -11.48 -6.26 -23.16
N ILE A 20 -11.85 -5.71 -24.31
CA ILE A 20 -12.12 -4.27 -24.45
C ILE A 20 -13.38 -3.90 -23.66
N LEU A 21 -13.33 -2.79 -22.92
CA LEU A 21 -14.51 -2.27 -22.23
C LEU A 21 -15.52 -1.74 -23.24
N GLU A 22 -16.69 -2.38 -23.28
CA GLU A 22 -17.80 -1.95 -24.14
C GLU A 22 -18.29 -0.54 -23.77
N LYS A 23 -18.86 0.16 -24.75
CA LYS A 23 -19.37 1.53 -24.54
C LYS A 23 -20.37 1.62 -23.38
N ASP A 24 -21.27 0.65 -23.26
CA ASP A 24 -22.26 0.61 -22.19
C ASP A 24 -21.63 0.37 -20.82
N PHE A 25 -20.54 -0.43 -20.76
CA PHE A 25 -19.74 -0.58 -19.56
C PHE A 25 -19.16 0.78 -19.14
N VAL A 26 -18.53 1.50 -20.08
CA VAL A 26 -17.90 2.80 -19.83
C VAL A 26 -18.92 3.83 -19.36
N VAL A 27 -20.10 3.90 -19.98
CA VAL A 27 -21.20 4.79 -19.56
C VAL A 27 -21.66 4.46 -18.15
N GLY A 28 -21.91 3.17 -17.86
CA GLY A 28 -22.33 2.73 -16.52
C GLY A 28 -21.26 2.98 -15.46
N PHE A 29 -19.99 2.82 -15.81
CA PHE A 29 -18.84 3.10 -14.94
C PHE A 29 -18.78 4.60 -14.60
N ASN A 30 -18.84 5.47 -15.61
CA ASN A 30 -18.90 6.92 -15.41
C ASN A 30 -20.09 7.36 -14.56
N HIS A 31 -21.26 6.74 -14.73
CA HIS A 31 -22.44 7.07 -13.94
C HIS A 31 -22.25 6.73 -12.45
N ARG A 32 -21.76 5.52 -12.14
CA ARG A 32 -21.50 5.09 -10.75
C ARG A 32 -20.46 5.95 -10.05
N HIS A 33 -19.44 6.40 -10.78
CA HIS A 33 -18.29 7.12 -10.23
C HIS A 33 -18.31 8.63 -10.51
N ARG A 34 -19.48 9.18 -10.89
CA ARG A 34 -19.64 10.59 -11.31
C ARG A 34 -19.11 11.61 -10.31
N MET A 35 -19.22 11.33 -9.00
CA MET A 35 -18.75 12.26 -7.96
C MET A 35 -17.22 12.31 -7.91
N ILE A 36 -16.56 11.15 -8.02
CA ILE A 36 -15.09 11.05 -8.09
C ILE A 36 -14.59 11.76 -9.35
N PHE A 37 -15.22 11.48 -10.49
CA PHE A 37 -14.84 12.04 -11.78
C PHE A 37 -15.03 13.56 -11.87
N ARG A 38 -16.12 14.08 -11.30
CA ARG A 38 -16.30 15.52 -11.14
C ARG A 38 -15.26 16.14 -10.22
N ASN A 39 -14.87 15.45 -9.14
CA ASN A 39 -13.88 15.97 -8.19
C ASN A 39 -12.51 16.21 -8.83
N TYR A 40 -12.13 15.37 -9.82
CA TYR A 40 -10.84 15.45 -10.51
C TYR A 40 -10.90 16.00 -11.92
N ASP A 41 -12.06 16.48 -12.37
CA ASP A 41 -12.25 17.00 -13.73
C ASP A 41 -11.85 15.98 -14.83
N ILE A 42 -12.29 14.73 -14.68
CA ILE A 42 -12.01 13.64 -15.64
C ILE A 42 -13.27 12.85 -15.97
N HIS A 43 -13.17 11.96 -16.95
CA HIS A 43 -14.07 10.83 -17.16
C HIS A 43 -13.30 9.62 -17.70
N LEU A 44 -13.85 8.42 -17.52
CA LEU A 44 -13.33 7.22 -18.18
C LEU A 44 -13.71 7.27 -19.66
N GLU A 45 -12.72 7.26 -20.54
CA GLU A 45 -12.93 7.25 -22.00
C GLU A 45 -13.02 5.81 -22.54
N GLY A 46 -12.23 4.90 -21.97
CA GLY A 46 -12.20 3.50 -22.36
C GLY A 46 -11.17 2.71 -21.58
N GLY A 47 -10.98 1.45 -21.96
CA GLY A 47 -9.99 0.58 -21.34
C GLY A 47 -10.11 -0.86 -21.78
N GLU A 48 -9.27 -1.69 -21.19
CA GLU A 48 -9.24 -3.12 -21.44
C GLU A 48 -8.89 -3.89 -20.15
N ILE A 49 -9.34 -5.14 -20.07
CA ILE A 49 -9.07 -6.04 -18.95
C ILE A 49 -8.37 -7.28 -19.49
N LEU A 50 -7.15 -7.53 -19.03
CA LEU A 50 -6.41 -8.75 -19.31
C LEU A 50 -6.54 -9.72 -18.13
N PRO A 51 -7.25 -10.85 -18.27
CA PRO A 51 -7.26 -11.89 -17.24
C PRO A 51 -5.89 -12.57 -17.16
N LEU A 52 -5.33 -12.67 -15.96
CA LEU A 52 -4.04 -13.32 -15.71
C LEU A 52 -4.22 -14.71 -15.08
N THR A 53 -5.26 -14.88 -14.28
CA THR A 53 -5.68 -16.18 -13.74
C THR A 53 -7.20 -16.31 -13.83
N GLU A 54 -7.67 -17.46 -14.27
CA GLU A 54 -9.10 -17.82 -14.23
C GLU A 54 -9.41 -18.86 -13.15
N ARG A 55 -8.39 -19.31 -12.41
CA ARG A 55 -8.57 -20.27 -11.31
C ARG A 55 -9.32 -19.59 -10.17
N ILE A 56 -10.55 -20.04 -9.94
CA ILE A 56 -11.39 -19.59 -8.84
C ILE A 56 -11.04 -20.39 -7.58
N ASN A 57 -10.73 -19.67 -6.51
CA ASN A 57 -10.68 -20.18 -5.16
C ASN A 57 -12.11 -20.25 -4.58
N ASN A 58 -12.55 -21.46 -4.27
CA ASN A 58 -13.91 -21.72 -3.78
C ASN A 58 -14.08 -21.48 -2.27
N GLN A 59 -13.06 -20.95 -1.58
CA GLN A 59 -13.13 -20.63 -0.15
C GLN A 59 -13.79 -19.27 0.15
N SER A 60 -14.04 -18.43 -0.87
CA SER A 60 -14.62 -17.09 -0.71
C SER A 60 -15.83 -16.87 -1.63
N ASN A 61 -16.63 -15.83 -1.35
CA ASN A 61 -17.85 -15.50 -2.09
C ASN A 61 -18.02 -14.00 -2.43
N LEU A 62 -16.94 -13.21 -2.36
CA LEU A 62 -16.85 -11.73 -2.50
C LEU A 62 -17.64 -10.88 -1.50
N GLY A 63 -18.62 -11.41 -0.77
CA GLY A 63 -19.41 -10.67 0.22
C GLY A 63 -19.92 -9.31 -0.25
N ALA A 64 -19.73 -8.25 0.53
CA ALA A 64 -20.11 -6.87 0.20
C ALA A 64 -19.44 -6.35 -1.09
N LEU A 65 -18.27 -6.88 -1.47
CA LEU A 65 -17.59 -6.55 -2.72
C LEU A 65 -18.21 -7.20 -3.96
N ARG A 66 -19.35 -7.89 -3.81
CA ARG A 66 -20.29 -8.13 -4.92
C ARG A 66 -20.85 -6.82 -5.46
N ASN A 67 -20.98 -5.79 -4.62
CA ASN A 67 -21.33 -4.45 -5.05
C ASN A 67 -20.27 -3.94 -6.05
N ARG A 68 -20.73 -3.75 -7.29
CA ARG A 68 -19.85 -3.40 -8.40
C ARG A 68 -19.21 -2.02 -8.23
N GLN A 69 -19.94 -1.05 -7.68
CA GLN A 69 -19.40 0.28 -7.42
C GLN A 69 -18.27 0.21 -6.40
N LEU A 70 -18.49 -0.45 -5.25
CA LEU A 70 -17.45 -0.59 -4.22
C LEU A 70 -16.19 -1.24 -4.77
N ARG A 71 -16.32 -2.35 -5.50
CA ARG A 71 -15.18 -3.07 -6.09
C ARG A 71 -14.43 -2.22 -7.11
N GLU A 72 -15.14 -1.55 -8.02
CA GLU A 72 -14.54 -0.64 -9.00
C GLU A 72 -13.86 0.57 -8.33
N SER A 73 -14.39 1.06 -7.20
CA SER A 73 -13.77 2.16 -6.46
C SER A 73 -12.42 1.78 -5.86
N VAL A 74 -12.17 0.53 -5.49
CA VAL A 74 -10.83 0.09 -5.05
C VAL A 74 -9.83 0.15 -6.20
N ILE A 75 -10.26 -0.26 -7.41
CA ILE A 75 -9.47 -0.15 -8.64
C ILE A 75 -9.17 1.32 -8.96
N LEU A 76 -10.18 2.19 -8.85
CA LEU A 76 -10.02 3.64 -9.04
C LEU A 76 -9.11 4.26 -7.98
N ALA A 77 -9.20 3.83 -6.72
CA ALA A 77 -8.38 4.36 -5.65
C ALA A 77 -6.89 4.08 -5.92
N ALA A 78 -6.55 2.86 -6.34
CA ALA A 78 -5.19 2.55 -6.78
C ALA A 78 -4.77 3.34 -8.03
N GLY A 79 -5.59 3.29 -9.08
CA GLY A 79 -5.26 3.87 -10.40
C GLY A 79 -5.17 5.39 -10.41
N LEU A 80 -6.12 6.09 -9.78
CA LEU A 80 -6.12 7.55 -9.71
C LEU A 80 -5.02 8.08 -8.80
N SER A 81 -4.70 7.39 -7.71
CA SER A 81 -3.51 7.72 -6.90
C SER A 81 -2.22 7.61 -7.70
N ALA A 82 -2.12 6.59 -8.56
CA ALA A 82 -0.97 6.46 -9.45
C ALA A 82 -0.89 7.61 -10.48
N ILE A 83 -2.03 7.99 -11.08
CA ILE A 83 -2.12 9.13 -12.01
C ILE A 83 -1.73 10.44 -11.31
N ALA A 84 -2.21 10.67 -10.09
CA ALA A 84 -1.90 11.87 -9.32
C ALA A 84 -0.40 12.02 -9.08
N VAL A 85 0.27 10.96 -8.61
CA VAL A 85 1.73 10.97 -8.44
C VAL A 85 2.45 11.16 -9.78
N ALA A 86 1.95 10.55 -10.86
CA ALA A 86 2.53 10.73 -12.19
C ALA A 86 2.44 12.18 -12.71
N LEU A 87 1.38 12.91 -12.36
CA LEU A 87 1.20 14.32 -12.71
C LEU A 87 2.07 15.26 -11.87
N HIS A 88 2.35 14.91 -10.60
CA HIS A 88 3.00 15.82 -9.65
C HIS A 88 4.47 15.51 -9.35
N GLY A 89 4.83 14.25 -9.14
CA GLY A 89 6.09 13.92 -8.47
C GLY A 89 6.80 12.65 -8.93
N ARG A 90 6.28 11.94 -9.95
CA ARG A 90 7.02 10.87 -10.60
C ARG A 90 8.27 11.44 -11.27
N ALA A 91 9.40 10.78 -11.03
CA ALA A 91 10.69 11.17 -11.57
C ALA A 91 11.08 12.62 -11.22
N SER A 92 10.56 13.16 -10.11
CA SER A 92 10.79 14.55 -9.68
C SER A 92 12.27 14.88 -9.49
N LEU A 93 13.09 13.91 -9.07
CA LEU A 93 14.54 14.09 -8.95
C LEU A 93 15.25 14.34 -10.29
N ASN A 94 14.66 13.91 -11.42
CA ASN A 94 15.25 14.14 -12.73
C ASN A 94 15.12 15.62 -13.17
N ASN A 95 14.26 16.39 -12.50
CA ASN A 95 14.10 17.83 -12.73
C ASN A 95 15.03 18.66 -11.83
N THR A 96 15.78 18.03 -10.93
CA THR A 96 16.67 18.71 -9.98
C THR A 96 18.13 18.56 -10.43
N PRO A 97 18.94 19.63 -10.45
CA PRO A 97 20.38 19.55 -10.69
C PRO A 97 21.06 18.57 -9.71
N LYS A 98 21.99 17.74 -10.21
CA LYS A 98 22.57 16.62 -9.43
C LYS A 98 23.24 17.07 -8.12
N GLU A 99 23.84 18.26 -8.14
CA GLU A 99 24.51 18.90 -7.00
C GLU A 99 23.56 19.34 -5.89
N LEU A 100 22.26 19.51 -6.19
CA LEU A 100 21.21 19.86 -5.22
C LEU A 100 20.46 18.64 -4.69
N ILE A 101 20.74 17.44 -5.23
CA ILE A 101 20.09 16.20 -4.78
C ILE A 101 20.73 15.76 -3.46
N THR A 102 20.07 16.11 -2.37
CA THR A 102 20.44 15.64 -1.03
C THR A 102 19.53 14.51 -0.56
N ARG A 103 19.90 13.86 0.56
CA ARG A 103 19.06 12.84 1.21
C ARG A 103 17.76 13.48 1.73
N GLU A 104 17.85 14.69 2.26
CA GLU A 104 16.73 15.46 2.80
C GLU A 104 15.71 15.77 1.71
N LEU A 105 16.17 16.31 0.58
CA LEU A 105 15.30 16.58 -0.58
C LEU A 105 14.66 15.30 -1.11
N THR A 106 15.44 14.22 -1.22
CA THR A 106 14.90 12.92 -1.65
C THR A 106 13.79 12.45 -0.72
N ASN A 107 13.97 12.56 0.60
CA ASN A 107 12.96 12.19 1.59
C ASN A 107 11.74 13.12 1.58
N GLU A 108 11.93 14.41 1.31
CA GLU A 108 10.84 15.36 1.13
C GLU A 108 9.97 15.01 -0.08
N LEU A 109 10.58 14.79 -1.25
CA LEU A 109 9.86 14.40 -2.47
C LEU A 109 9.15 13.05 -2.32
N LYS A 110 9.76 12.09 -1.61
CA LYS A 110 9.12 10.82 -1.28
C LYS A 110 7.85 11.04 -0.45
N ARG A 111 7.94 11.84 0.63
CA ARG A 111 6.79 12.18 1.47
C ARG A 111 5.69 12.90 0.70
N ALA A 112 6.06 13.79 -0.24
CA ALA A 112 5.09 14.46 -1.11
C ALA A 112 4.33 13.47 -2.01
N ASN A 113 5.04 12.49 -2.60
CA ASN A 113 4.40 11.43 -3.38
C ASN A 113 3.46 10.57 -2.53
N ASP A 114 3.92 10.10 -1.36
CA ASP A 114 3.09 9.29 -0.44
C ASP A 114 1.83 10.07 -0.01
N ARG A 115 1.97 11.36 0.32
CA ARG A 115 0.84 12.24 0.67
C ARG A 115 -0.16 12.40 -0.47
N THR A 116 0.33 12.65 -1.67
CA THR A 116 -0.52 12.81 -2.86
C THR A 116 -1.32 11.54 -3.13
N ALA A 117 -0.65 10.37 -3.11
CA ALA A 117 -1.30 9.10 -3.32
C ALA A 117 -2.31 8.77 -2.21
N ALA A 118 -1.98 9.01 -0.94
CA ALA A 118 -2.89 8.76 0.19
C ALA A 118 -4.12 9.66 0.13
N GLN A 119 -3.95 10.94 -0.22
CA GLN A 119 -5.05 11.89 -0.35
C GLN A 119 -6.06 11.41 -1.40
N VAL A 120 -5.59 11.10 -2.60
CA VAL A 120 -6.47 10.65 -3.70
C VAL A 120 -7.11 9.30 -3.37
N MET A 121 -6.36 8.38 -2.76
CA MET A 121 -6.88 7.06 -2.37
C MET A 121 -8.01 7.21 -1.35
N ALA A 122 -7.81 8.06 -0.33
CA ALA A 122 -8.80 8.33 0.69
C ALA A 122 -10.04 9.05 0.12
N GLU A 123 -9.85 10.07 -0.73
CA GLU A 123 -10.95 10.79 -1.38
C GLU A 123 -11.83 9.86 -2.22
N VAL A 124 -11.24 8.99 -3.04
CA VAL A 124 -12.00 8.02 -3.88
C VAL A 124 -12.86 7.10 -3.02
N LEU A 125 -12.27 6.49 -1.99
CA LEU A 125 -12.98 5.56 -1.11
C LEU A 125 -14.04 6.29 -0.25
N GLN A 126 -13.73 7.49 0.22
CA GLN A 126 -14.65 8.32 1.00
C GLN A 126 -15.87 8.74 0.19
N TYR A 127 -15.68 9.31 -1.02
CA TYR A 127 -16.80 9.68 -1.89
C TYR A 127 -17.66 8.47 -2.25
N THR A 128 -17.04 7.30 -2.46
CA THR A 128 -17.78 6.06 -2.73
C THR A 128 -18.68 5.70 -1.55
N THR A 129 -18.13 5.61 -0.34
CA THR A 129 -18.88 5.20 0.86
C THR A 129 -20.00 6.17 1.22
N GLU A 130 -19.84 7.47 0.93
CA GLU A 130 -20.89 8.48 1.11
C GLU A 130 -22.07 8.31 0.14
N THR A 131 -21.85 7.74 -1.05
CA THR A 131 -22.90 7.59 -2.08
C THR A 131 -23.84 6.42 -1.83
N PHE A 132 -23.49 5.46 -0.98
CA PHE A 132 -24.36 4.31 -0.72
C PHE A 132 -25.64 4.72 0.02
N PRO A 133 -26.80 4.15 -0.35
CA PRO A 133 -28.06 4.44 0.32
C PRO A 133 -28.04 3.93 1.77
N VAL A 134 -28.98 4.43 2.56
CA VAL A 134 -29.20 3.93 3.93
C VAL A 134 -29.68 2.48 3.86
N GLY A 135 -29.09 1.59 4.64
CA GLY A 135 -29.30 0.14 4.60
C GLY A 135 -28.24 -0.65 3.81
N GLU A 136 -27.40 0.02 3.03
CA GLU A 136 -26.27 -0.57 2.29
C GLU A 136 -24.94 0.09 2.68
N GLU A 137 -24.89 0.70 3.87
CA GLU A 137 -23.73 1.50 4.25
C GLU A 137 -22.49 0.65 4.46
N ILE A 138 -21.38 1.17 3.94
CA ILE A 138 -20.07 0.57 4.10
C ILE A 138 -19.20 1.53 4.90
N LEU A 139 -18.56 1.00 5.93
CA LEU A 139 -17.52 1.66 6.69
C LEU A 139 -16.20 0.95 6.42
N ILE A 140 -15.19 1.73 6.06
CA ILE A 140 -13.83 1.24 5.88
C ILE A 140 -13.06 1.66 7.11
N GLU A 141 -12.39 0.72 7.76
CA GLU A 141 -11.49 0.97 8.88
C GLU A 141 -10.08 0.60 8.46
N SER A 142 -9.19 1.58 8.53
CA SER A 142 -7.79 1.38 8.20
C SER A 142 -7.08 0.73 9.37
N ALA A 143 -6.62 -0.50 9.16
CA ALA A 143 -6.09 -1.33 10.22
C ALA A 143 -4.61 -1.69 9.99
N ILE A 144 -4.13 -1.59 8.75
CA ILE A 144 -2.76 -1.94 8.37
C ILE A 144 -2.22 -0.85 7.44
N THR A 145 -1.51 0.12 7.99
CA THR A 145 -0.88 1.18 7.19
C THR A 145 0.56 1.36 7.59
N GLU A 146 1.37 1.78 6.63
CA GLU A 146 2.71 2.26 6.90
C GLU A 146 2.76 3.55 7.75
N GLY A 147 1.64 4.23 7.98
CA GLY A 147 1.60 5.54 8.64
C GLY A 147 1.74 5.55 10.17
N VAL A 148 1.83 4.39 10.82
CA VAL A 148 2.05 4.28 12.28
C VAL A 148 3.54 4.29 12.67
N ARG A 149 4.42 4.67 11.73
CA ARG A 149 5.90 4.67 11.86
C ARG A 149 6.40 5.54 13.03
N ALA A 150 6.71 4.90 14.16
CA ALA A 150 7.72 5.37 15.10
C ALA A 150 8.91 4.41 15.03
N LYS A 151 9.78 4.57 14.01
CA LYS A 151 10.97 3.74 13.81
C LYS A 151 11.94 3.91 14.98
N PRO A 152 12.26 2.86 15.77
CA PRO A 152 13.34 2.96 16.74
C PRO A 152 14.66 3.21 16.01
N GLY A 153 15.43 4.22 16.45
CA GLY A 153 16.81 4.46 15.98
C GLY A 153 17.02 5.05 14.57
N LYS A 154 15.98 5.43 13.81
CA LYS A 154 16.11 6.19 12.54
C LYS A 154 15.00 7.25 12.42
N GLU A 155 15.30 8.35 11.72
CA GLU A 155 14.43 9.50 11.42
C GLU A 155 12.96 9.09 11.26
N PRO A 156 12.09 9.53 12.20
CA PRO A 156 10.66 9.39 12.05
C PRO A 156 10.18 10.21 10.85
N GLY A 157 9.53 9.53 9.92
CA GLY A 157 8.82 10.10 8.80
C GLY A 157 7.57 9.26 8.63
N GLY A 158 6.48 9.67 9.27
CA GLY A 158 5.19 8.99 9.10
C GLY A 158 4.75 9.12 7.65
N ASN A 159 4.48 7.99 7.00
CA ASN A 159 3.66 8.03 5.80
C ASN A 159 2.22 8.38 6.22
N PRO A 160 1.40 9.01 5.36
CA PRO A 160 0.04 9.34 5.75
C PRO A 160 -0.74 8.05 6.01
N THR A 161 -1.44 7.98 7.14
CA THR A 161 -2.40 6.91 7.39
C THR A 161 -3.66 7.24 6.59
N ILE A 162 -4.09 6.35 5.70
CA ILE A 162 -5.37 6.53 5.03
C ILE A 162 -6.45 6.21 6.04
N ALA A 163 -7.27 7.18 6.41
CA ALA A 163 -8.37 6.97 7.32
C ALA A 163 -9.68 7.35 6.59
N VAL A 164 -10.55 6.36 6.37
CA VAL A 164 -11.78 6.46 5.56
C VAL A 164 -12.97 6.04 6.44
N GLY A 165 -14.21 6.30 6.02
CA GLY A 165 -15.36 5.56 6.55
C GLY A 165 -15.74 5.93 7.99
N ALA A 166 -15.54 5.03 8.97
CA ALA A 166 -16.15 5.14 10.31
C ALA A 166 -15.78 6.44 11.05
N LEU A 167 -14.64 7.02 10.69
CA LEU A 167 -14.13 8.28 11.22
C LEU A 167 -14.66 9.51 10.49
N PHE A 168 -15.01 9.40 9.19
CA PHE A 168 -15.18 10.55 8.29
C PHE A 168 -16.39 10.50 7.37
N GLY A 169 -17.12 9.38 7.34
CA GLY A 169 -18.36 9.14 6.62
C GLY A 169 -19.53 9.98 7.12
N LYS A 170 -20.74 9.50 6.82
CA LYS A 170 -21.98 10.12 7.27
C LYS A 170 -21.95 10.42 8.77
N LYS A 171 -22.58 11.53 9.19
CA LYS A 171 -22.53 12.01 10.59
C LYS A 171 -22.99 10.94 11.58
N GLU A 172 -23.96 10.13 11.18
CA GLU A 172 -24.53 9.01 11.93
C GLU A 172 -23.50 7.91 12.22
N HIS A 173 -22.55 7.70 11.32
CA HIS A 173 -21.47 6.72 11.52
C HIS A 173 -20.37 7.27 12.41
N ARG A 174 -19.94 8.53 12.18
CA ARG A 174 -18.88 9.17 12.96
C ARG A 174 -19.23 9.24 14.44
N THR A 175 -20.48 9.58 14.76
CA THR A 175 -20.97 9.61 16.15
C THR A 175 -20.91 8.27 16.87
N ARG A 176 -20.75 7.16 16.14
CA ARG A 176 -20.63 5.79 16.65
C ARG A 176 -19.21 5.22 16.54
N TYR A 177 -18.22 6.00 16.12
CA TYR A 177 -16.84 5.51 16.05
C TYR A 177 -16.38 4.90 17.38
N GLY A 178 -15.78 3.70 17.33
CA GLY A 178 -15.38 2.93 18.51
C GLY A 178 -16.52 2.19 19.24
N LEU A 179 -17.76 2.27 18.75
CA LEU A 179 -18.91 1.51 19.26
C LEU A 179 -19.34 0.42 18.25
N PRO A 180 -20.05 -0.63 18.70
CA PRO A 180 -20.62 -1.62 17.80
C PRO A 180 -21.51 -0.96 16.74
N MET A 181 -21.22 -1.24 15.47
CA MET A 181 -22.03 -0.78 14.35
C MET A 181 -23.32 -1.61 14.23
N PRO A 182 -24.43 -1.01 13.77
CA PRO A 182 -25.65 -1.76 13.57
C PRO A 182 -25.47 -2.78 12.43
N LYS A 183 -26.20 -3.91 12.52
CA LYS A 183 -25.99 -5.08 11.64
C LYS A 183 -26.22 -4.83 10.14
N ASN A 184 -26.88 -3.72 9.79
CA ASN A 184 -27.12 -3.30 8.41
C ASN A 184 -25.97 -2.46 7.83
N VAL A 185 -24.91 -2.21 8.59
CA VAL A 185 -23.70 -1.51 8.13
C VAL A 185 -22.59 -2.54 7.99
N THR A 186 -22.03 -2.65 6.79
CA THR A 186 -20.87 -3.50 6.55
C THR A 186 -19.61 -2.78 7.01
N LEU A 187 -18.83 -3.41 7.89
CA LEU A 187 -17.48 -2.95 8.24
C LEU A 187 -16.46 -3.71 7.38
N LEU A 188 -15.58 -2.96 6.71
CA LEU A 188 -14.45 -3.46 5.94
C LEU A 188 -13.15 -3.04 6.62
N SER A 189 -12.21 -3.95 6.75
CA SER A 189 -10.83 -3.63 7.09
C SER A 189 -10.03 -3.29 5.83
N MET A 190 -9.21 -2.26 5.93
CA MET A 190 -8.30 -1.81 4.89
C MET A 190 -6.85 -1.99 5.32
N GLY A 191 -6.03 -2.40 4.36
CA GLY A 191 -4.58 -2.25 4.45
C GLY A 191 -4.02 -1.56 3.22
N SER A 192 -2.96 -0.78 3.39
CA SER A 192 -2.29 -0.08 2.29
C SER A 192 -0.81 0.12 2.54
N ASP A 193 -0.05 -0.05 1.46
CA ASP A 193 1.27 0.54 1.28
C ASP A 193 1.09 1.56 0.15
N VAL A 194 0.96 2.83 0.54
CA VAL A 194 0.42 3.87 -0.34
C VAL A 194 1.25 3.99 -1.61
N ILE A 195 2.57 3.82 -1.51
CA ILE A 195 3.47 3.63 -2.64
C ILE A 195 4.55 2.59 -2.28
N ASP A 196 4.46 1.42 -2.88
CA ASP A 196 5.58 0.47 -2.89
C ASP A 196 6.68 1.00 -3.83
N GLY A 197 7.89 1.08 -3.27
CA GLY A 197 9.05 1.67 -3.94
C GLY A 197 8.98 3.19 -4.09
N THR A 198 8.66 3.96 -3.04
CA THR A 198 8.66 5.45 -3.12
C THR A 198 9.99 6.03 -3.61
N THR A 199 11.14 5.39 -3.32
CA THR A 199 12.43 5.81 -3.87
C THR A 199 12.49 5.62 -5.40
N LYS A 200 11.89 4.54 -5.91
CA LYS A 200 11.75 4.27 -7.34
C LYS A 200 10.82 5.30 -7.98
N SER A 201 9.73 5.70 -7.31
CA SER A 201 8.79 6.70 -7.84
C SER A 201 9.44 8.06 -8.08
N VAL A 202 10.21 8.60 -7.12
CA VAL A 202 10.87 9.91 -7.27
C VAL A 202 12.06 9.89 -8.24
N LYS A 203 12.68 8.73 -8.46
CA LYS A 203 13.77 8.54 -9.43
C LYS A 203 13.28 8.15 -10.84
N GLY A 204 12.01 7.78 -10.98
CA GLY A 204 11.48 7.22 -12.23
C GLY A 204 12.01 5.83 -12.57
N LEU A 205 12.37 5.04 -11.55
CA LEU A 205 12.82 3.65 -11.73
C LEU A 205 11.62 2.71 -11.81
N HIS A 206 11.81 1.58 -12.48
CA HIS A 206 10.77 0.57 -12.72
C HIS A 206 10.26 -0.08 -11.42
N SER A 207 9.05 -0.64 -11.51
CA SER A 207 8.38 -1.41 -10.47
C SER A 207 8.06 -0.61 -9.21
N SER A 208 7.51 0.60 -9.37
CA SER A 208 6.82 1.33 -8.30
C SER A 208 5.32 1.36 -8.57
N LEU A 209 4.52 1.29 -7.51
CA LEU A 209 3.07 1.21 -7.59
C LEU A 209 2.39 1.75 -6.34
N THR A 210 1.11 2.07 -6.45
CA THR A 210 0.23 2.28 -5.29
C THR A 210 -0.40 0.96 -4.87
N ALA A 211 -0.60 0.70 -3.57
CA ALA A 211 -1.17 -0.56 -3.11
C ALA A 211 -2.23 -0.39 -2.02
N LEU A 212 -3.34 -1.13 -2.16
CA LEU A 212 -4.31 -1.32 -1.10
C LEU A 212 -5.07 -2.65 -1.22
N PHE A 213 -5.66 -3.09 -0.12
CA PHE A 213 -6.74 -4.06 -0.09
C PHE A 213 -7.88 -3.61 0.81
N LEU A 214 -9.09 -4.08 0.50
CA LEU A 214 -10.26 -4.07 1.37
C LEU A 214 -10.72 -5.51 1.62
N THR A 215 -11.13 -5.82 2.83
CA THR A 215 -11.68 -7.13 3.20
C THR A 215 -12.77 -7.00 4.27
N GLU A 216 -13.78 -7.85 4.24
CA GLU A 216 -14.76 -7.99 5.33
C GLU A 216 -14.17 -8.68 6.57
N SER A 217 -12.97 -9.25 6.45
CA SER A 217 -12.31 -9.84 7.60
C SER A 217 -11.92 -8.77 8.61
N GLY A 218 -12.33 -8.92 9.86
CA GLY A 218 -11.74 -8.17 10.96
C GLY A 218 -10.25 -8.44 11.13
N VAL A 219 -9.55 -7.51 11.77
CA VAL A 219 -8.13 -7.62 12.14
C VAL A 219 -8.01 -8.04 13.61
N LYS A 220 -7.37 -9.18 13.86
CA LYS A 220 -7.11 -9.71 15.22
C LYS A 220 -5.94 -9.02 15.90
N ARG A 221 -4.89 -8.73 15.12
CA ARG A 221 -3.60 -8.21 15.59
C ARG A 221 -3.04 -7.24 14.56
N HIS A 222 -2.56 -6.09 15.04
CA HIS A 222 -1.80 -5.17 14.21
C HIS A 222 -0.36 -5.64 14.14
N LEU A 223 0.23 -5.64 12.95
CA LEU A 223 1.66 -5.89 12.81
C LEU A 223 2.43 -4.66 13.31
N PRO A 224 3.42 -4.83 14.20
CA PRO A 224 4.27 -3.73 14.59
C PRO A 224 5.13 -3.28 13.39
N ASP A 225 5.54 -2.01 13.39
CA ASP A 225 6.43 -1.42 12.38
C ASP A 225 7.87 -1.91 12.61
N VAL A 226 8.11 -3.18 12.25
CA VAL A 226 9.40 -3.86 12.30
C VAL A 226 9.56 -4.71 11.05
N TYR A 227 10.77 -5.21 10.82
CA TYR A 227 11.01 -6.13 9.72
C TYR A 227 10.43 -7.53 9.99
N VAL A 228 9.98 -8.18 8.93
CA VAL A 228 9.46 -9.55 8.94
C VAL A 228 10.35 -10.43 8.08
N GLN A 229 10.95 -11.45 8.70
CA GLN A 229 11.50 -12.57 7.96
C GLN A 229 10.35 -13.43 7.43
N ARG A 230 10.32 -13.73 6.13
CA ARG A 230 9.18 -14.35 5.48
C ARG A 230 9.53 -15.59 4.66
N TRP A 231 8.58 -16.53 4.68
CA TRP A 231 8.53 -17.72 3.87
C TRP A 231 7.21 -17.72 3.12
N MET A 232 7.26 -17.61 1.80
CA MET A 232 6.08 -17.40 0.96
C MET A 232 6.16 -18.26 -0.29
N ALA A 233 5.04 -18.81 -0.73
CA ALA A 233 4.94 -19.53 -1.99
C ALA A 233 3.56 -19.34 -2.62
N GLY A 234 3.50 -19.41 -3.94
CA GLY A 234 2.27 -19.39 -4.72
C GLY A 234 1.42 -20.66 -4.60
N VAL A 235 1.85 -21.63 -3.79
CA VAL A 235 1.09 -22.83 -3.41
C VAL A 235 1.01 -22.93 -1.89
N ASN A 236 0.00 -23.64 -1.41
CA ASN A 236 -0.09 -23.98 -0.01
C ASN A 236 1.01 -24.98 0.38
N PHE A 237 1.68 -24.75 1.51
CA PHE A 237 2.69 -25.64 2.07
C PHE A 237 2.45 -25.86 3.58
N GLU A 238 2.97 -26.96 4.11
CA GLU A 238 2.85 -27.32 5.52
C GLU A 238 3.49 -26.25 6.41
N GLU A 239 2.74 -25.78 7.42
CA GLU A 239 3.28 -24.81 8.38
C GLU A 239 4.41 -25.43 9.21
N PHE A 240 5.48 -24.67 9.42
CA PHE A 240 6.62 -25.09 10.23
C PHE A 240 7.06 -23.97 11.18
N ASN A 241 7.74 -24.34 12.26
CA ASN A 241 8.34 -23.37 13.18
C ASN A 241 9.66 -22.84 12.60
N PRO A 242 9.76 -21.57 12.19
CA PRO A 242 10.99 -21.05 11.56
C PRO A 242 12.17 -20.89 12.53
N ARG A 243 11.96 -21.09 13.84
CA ARG A 243 13.06 -21.18 14.83
C ARG A 243 13.74 -22.54 14.85
N GLU A 244 13.05 -23.58 14.41
CA GLU A 244 13.53 -24.96 14.44
C GLU A 244 13.95 -25.45 13.05
N ALA A 245 13.27 -24.97 12.01
CA ALA A 245 13.59 -25.30 10.62
C ALA A 245 14.79 -24.47 10.10
N SER A 246 15.72 -25.14 9.43
CA SER A 246 16.74 -24.46 8.63
C SER A 246 16.14 -23.89 7.35
N LEU A 247 16.88 -23.01 6.66
CA LEU A 247 16.45 -22.50 5.35
C LEU A 247 16.33 -23.63 4.31
N THR A 248 17.14 -24.69 4.42
CA THR A 248 17.09 -25.85 3.54
C THR A 248 15.87 -26.73 3.83
N ASP A 249 15.49 -26.91 5.10
CA ASP A 249 14.28 -27.66 5.47
C ASP A 249 13.03 -26.92 4.96
N ALA A 250 12.98 -25.60 5.16
CA ALA A 250 11.91 -24.76 4.63
C ALA A 250 11.82 -24.83 3.09
N ALA A 251 12.96 -24.87 2.40
CA ALA A 251 12.99 -25.03 0.95
C ALA A 251 12.49 -26.40 0.50
N GLU A 252 12.86 -27.48 1.20
CA GLU A 252 12.38 -28.83 0.92
C GLU A 252 10.85 -28.93 1.06
N ILE A 253 10.29 -28.35 2.13
CA ILE A 253 8.82 -28.27 2.32
C ILE A 253 8.15 -27.58 1.12
N ILE A 254 8.69 -26.45 0.65
CA ILE A 254 8.13 -25.71 -0.49
C ILE A 254 8.33 -26.46 -1.82
N ILE A 255 9.48 -27.12 -2.03
CA ILE A 255 9.76 -27.98 -3.20
C ILE A 255 8.70 -29.09 -3.28
N ASN A 256 8.44 -29.76 -2.16
CA ASN A 256 7.46 -30.82 -2.05
C ASN A 256 6.04 -30.32 -2.32
N ALA A 257 5.68 -29.14 -1.79
CA ALA A 257 4.38 -28.52 -2.02
C ALA A 257 4.11 -28.20 -3.51
N TYR A 258 5.13 -27.79 -4.26
CA TYR A 258 5.04 -27.59 -5.70
C TYR A 258 5.14 -28.88 -6.51
N GLY A 259 5.53 -30.02 -5.90
CA GLY A 259 5.83 -31.25 -6.61
C GLY A 259 7.06 -31.15 -7.53
N LEU A 260 8.05 -30.33 -7.17
CA LEU A 260 9.26 -30.15 -7.97
C LEU A 260 10.18 -31.36 -7.83
N SER A 261 10.83 -31.74 -8.93
CA SER A 261 11.74 -32.89 -8.97
C SER A 261 13.08 -32.65 -8.26
N SER A 262 13.51 -31.39 -8.10
CA SER A 262 14.83 -31.04 -7.62
C SER A 262 14.94 -29.57 -7.18
N PRO A 263 15.90 -29.22 -6.29
CA PRO A 263 16.06 -27.85 -5.77
C PRO A 263 16.38 -26.77 -6.81
N ASP A 264 17.05 -27.12 -7.92
CA ASP A 264 17.43 -26.18 -8.99
C ASP A 264 16.23 -25.61 -9.78
N ARG A 265 15.06 -26.26 -9.64
CA ARG A 265 13.78 -25.78 -10.18
C ARG A 265 13.14 -24.71 -9.30
N LEU A 266 13.56 -24.58 -8.04
CA LEU A 266 13.05 -23.58 -7.12
C LEU A 266 13.80 -22.24 -7.27
N SER A 267 13.06 -21.15 -7.11
CA SER A 267 13.62 -19.81 -6.94
C SER A 267 13.14 -19.20 -5.64
N ALA A 268 14.02 -18.56 -4.88
CA ALA A 268 13.68 -17.78 -3.70
C ALA A 268 14.08 -16.31 -3.91
N PHE A 269 13.11 -15.42 -4.03
CA PHE A 269 13.36 -13.99 -4.23
C PHE A 269 13.94 -13.31 -2.97
N PHE A 270 14.83 -12.33 -3.17
CA PHE A 270 15.36 -11.46 -2.13
C PHE A 270 15.46 -9.99 -2.55
N LEU A 271 15.34 -9.07 -1.60
CA LEU A 271 15.95 -7.75 -1.76
C LEU A 271 17.48 -7.85 -1.72
N ASP A 272 18.21 -7.11 -2.55
CA ASP A 272 19.66 -7.01 -2.43
C ASP A 272 20.04 -6.12 -1.24
N ARG A 273 20.29 -6.79 -0.12
CA ARG A 273 20.68 -6.19 1.16
C ARG A 273 21.74 -7.06 1.81
N LYS A 274 22.72 -6.42 2.45
CA LYS A 274 23.81 -7.09 3.18
C LYS A 274 23.31 -8.18 4.15
N ARG A 275 22.18 -7.93 4.83
CA ARG A 275 21.51 -8.89 5.73
C ARG A 275 20.98 -10.16 5.04
N HIS A 276 20.78 -10.16 3.73
CA HIS A 276 20.24 -11.31 2.99
C HIS A 276 21.33 -12.20 2.40
N HIS A 277 22.56 -11.71 2.29
CA HIS A 277 23.63 -12.45 1.61
C HIS A 277 23.87 -13.84 2.22
N PRO A 278 23.91 -14.02 3.56
CA PRO A 278 24.06 -15.35 4.15
C PRO A 278 22.94 -16.32 3.76
N ALA A 279 21.68 -15.87 3.77
CA ALA A 279 20.54 -16.71 3.40
C ALA A 279 20.60 -17.13 1.92
N MET A 280 20.94 -16.18 1.06
CA MET A 280 21.08 -16.43 -0.37
C MET A 280 22.22 -17.42 -0.65
N ASP A 281 23.34 -17.32 0.07
CA ASP A 281 24.49 -18.20 -0.10
C ASP A 281 24.16 -19.64 0.36
N ILE A 282 23.43 -19.79 1.47
CA ILE A 282 22.92 -21.08 1.94
C ILE A 282 22.03 -21.74 0.87
N LEU A 283 21.04 -21.00 0.35
CA LEU A 283 20.11 -21.52 -0.65
C LEU A 283 20.80 -21.80 -1.99
N ASN A 284 21.72 -20.94 -2.43
CA ASN A 284 22.51 -21.17 -3.63
C ASN A 284 23.38 -22.42 -3.49
N LYS A 285 23.99 -22.68 -2.34
CA LYS A 285 24.75 -23.91 -2.10
C LYS A 285 23.86 -25.17 -2.21
N ALA A 286 22.58 -25.05 -1.87
CA ALA A 286 21.58 -26.10 -2.05
C ALA A 286 21.04 -26.21 -3.50
N GLY A 287 21.56 -25.41 -4.45
CA GLY A 287 21.15 -25.41 -5.86
C GLY A 287 19.98 -24.47 -6.19
N ILE A 288 19.39 -23.82 -5.19
CA ILE A 288 18.22 -22.95 -5.37
C ILE A 288 18.65 -21.60 -5.94
N SER A 289 17.91 -21.09 -6.90
CA SER A 289 18.18 -19.78 -7.51
C SER A 289 17.67 -18.63 -6.63
N THR A 290 18.41 -17.51 -6.60
CA THR A 290 18.07 -16.36 -5.74
C THR A 290 17.96 -15.07 -6.56
N PRO A 291 16.88 -14.90 -7.33
CA PRO A 291 16.61 -13.65 -8.04
C PRO A 291 16.45 -12.50 -7.05
N MET A 292 16.91 -11.29 -7.42
CA MET A 292 16.87 -10.14 -6.52
C MET A 292 16.49 -8.81 -7.19
N ASP A 293 15.97 -7.88 -6.39
CA ASP A 293 15.74 -6.47 -6.73
C ASP A 293 16.35 -5.57 -5.63
N ASN A 294 16.67 -4.33 -5.97
CA ASN A 294 17.26 -3.36 -5.02
C ASN A 294 16.22 -2.70 -4.12
N ASP A 295 14.94 -2.74 -4.48
CA ASP A 295 13.83 -2.13 -3.73
C ASP A 295 12.50 -2.76 -4.19
N ALA A 296 11.40 -2.48 -3.49
CA ALA A 296 10.04 -2.93 -3.83
C ALA A 296 9.85 -4.46 -3.82
N ASP A 297 9.56 -4.99 -2.65
CA ASP A 297 9.44 -6.42 -2.39
C ASP A 297 7.99 -6.91 -2.25
N LEU A 298 7.03 -5.99 -2.37
CA LEU A 298 5.61 -6.30 -2.45
C LEU A 298 5.26 -6.97 -3.79
N PHE A 299 5.64 -6.39 -4.94
CA PHE A 299 5.24 -6.94 -6.24
C PHE A 299 5.60 -8.43 -6.45
N PRO A 300 6.82 -8.90 -6.12
CA PRO A 300 7.16 -10.31 -6.26
C PRO A 300 6.16 -11.22 -5.51
N SER A 301 5.67 -10.82 -4.33
CA SER A 301 4.69 -11.60 -3.56
C SER A 301 3.35 -11.79 -4.31
N LEU A 302 2.95 -10.81 -5.11
CA LEU A 302 1.70 -10.81 -5.86
C LEU A 302 1.72 -11.79 -7.03
N VAL A 303 2.91 -12.05 -7.60
CA VAL A 303 3.11 -12.88 -8.78
C VAL A 303 3.76 -14.24 -8.50
N LEU A 304 4.08 -14.55 -7.24
CA LEU A 304 4.61 -15.86 -6.85
C LEU A 304 3.73 -16.98 -7.39
N GLY A 305 4.36 -17.96 -8.04
CA GLY A 305 3.70 -19.16 -8.53
C GLY A 305 2.76 -18.95 -9.72
N LEU A 306 2.79 -17.80 -10.39
CA LEU A 306 2.08 -17.65 -11.66
C LEU A 306 2.72 -18.55 -12.74
N ASP A 307 1.91 -19.36 -13.41
CA ASP A 307 2.39 -20.37 -14.37
C ASP A 307 3.01 -19.76 -15.61
N ASN A 308 2.51 -18.60 -16.03
CA ASN A 308 2.90 -17.96 -17.27
C ASN A 308 4.12 -17.02 -17.14
N LEU A 309 4.73 -16.95 -15.96
CA LEU A 309 5.88 -16.08 -15.68
C LEU A 309 7.17 -16.87 -15.54
N HIS A 310 8.12 -16.56 -16.41
CA HIS A 310 9.42 -17.24 -16.46
C HIS A 310 10.57 -16.25 -16.63
N TYR A 311 11.69 -16.56 -16.00
CA TYR A 311 12.98 -15.95 -16.34
C TYR A 311 13.42 -16.40 -17.74
N PRO A 312 14.36 -15.67 -18.38
CA PRO A 312 14.89 -16.04 -19.70
C PRO A 312 15.52 -17.44 -19.76
N ASP A 313 15.91 -18.01 -18.62
CA ASP A 313 16.43 -19.38 -18.52
C ASP A 313 15.35 -20.44 -18.24
N GLY A 314 14.07 -20.07 -18.36
CA GLY A 314 12.92 -20.96 -18.22
C GLY A 314 12.45 -21.22 -16.78
N ARG A 315 13.26 -20.83 -15.76
CA ARG A 315 12.86 -20.95 -14.36
C ARG A 315 11.72 -19.99 -14.03
N ARG A 316 10.96 -20.30 -12.99
CA ARG A 316 9.80 -19.51 -12.53
C ARG A 316 10.13 -18.77 -11.25
N LEU A 317 9.37 -17.72 -10.96
CA LEU A 317 9.40 -17.04 -9.66
C LEU A 317 8.40 -17.72 -8.70
N LEU A 318 8.92 -18.55 -7.78
CA LEU A 318 8.12 -19.50 -7.01
C LEU A 318 7.99 -19.21 -5.52
N SER A 319 9.03 -18.66 -4.87
CA SER A 319 8.99 -18.44 -3.42
C SER A 319 9.82 -17.26 -2.93
N MET A 320 9.68 -16.97 -1.64
CA MET A 320 10.61 -16.22 -0.80
C MET A 320 10.94 -17.12 0.40
N ILE A 321 12.21 -17.28 0.77
CA ILE A 321 12.62 -18.20 1.83
C ILE A 321 13.64 -17.51 2.73
N GLY A 322 13.19 -17.00 3.87
CA GLY A 322 14.04 -16.27 4.79
C GLY A 322 14.42 -14.87 4.31
N GLU A 323 13.68 -14.33 3.35
CA GLU A 323 13.77 -12.94 2.93
C GLU A 323 13.30 -12.02 4.07
N ILE A 324 13.90 -10.83 4.26
CA ILE A 324 13.52 -9.89 5.32
C ILE A 324 13.10 -8.52 4.73
N GLY A 325 11.78 -8.29 4.76
CA GLY A 325 11.09 -7.11 4.27
C GLY A 325 10.30 -6.37 5.35
N GLY A 326 9.60 -5.29 4.99
CA GLY A 326 8.72 -4.56 5.92
C GLY A 326 7.43 -5.32 6.25
N SER A 327 6.85 -5.06 7.43
CA SER A 327 5.64 -5.74 7.90
C SER A 327 4.38 -5.31 7.15
N ALA A 328 4.31 -4.06 6.68
CA ALA A 328 3.20 -3.55 5.88
C ALA A 328 3.14 -4.25 4.51
N GLU A 329 4.28 -4.33 3.82
CA GLU A 329 4.44 -5.02 2.55
C GLU A 329 4.10 -6.51 2.67
N TRP A 330 4.46 -7.14 3.80
CA TRP A 330 4.04 -8.50 4.11
C TRP A 330 2.51 -8.61 4.16
N ALA A 331 1.83 -7.76 4.91
CA ALA A 331 0.37 -7.85 5.04
C ALA A 331 -0.36 -7.57 3.72
N VAL A 332 0.07 -6.54 2.98
CA VAL A 332 -0.54 -6.14 1.71
C VAL A 332 -0.26 -7.16 0.58
N GLY A 333 0.84 -7.91 0.68
CA GLY A 333 1.19 -8.96 -0.28
C GLY A 333 0.60 -10.33 0.04
N VAL A 334 0.54 -10.70 1.33
CA VAL A 334 0.17 -12.06 1.76
C VAL A 334 -1.32 -12.36 1.58
N LEU A 335 -2.20 -11.42 1.90
CA LEU A 335 -3.64 -11.67 1.78
C LEU A 335 -4.05 -12.03 0.32
N PRO A 336 -3.68 -11.25 -0.70
CA PRO A 336 -3.94 -11.62 -2.09
C PRO A 336 -3.18 -12.88 -2.54
N LEU A 337 -1.97 -13.15 -2.04
CA LEU A 337 -1.28 -14.42 -2.29
C LEU A 337 -2.13 -15.61 -1.80
N VAL A 338 -2.68 -15.50 -0.60
CA VAL A 338 -3.52 -16.54 0.02
C VAL A 338 -4.85 -16.70 -0.72
N TRP A 339 -5.46 -15.61 -1.19
CA TRP A 339 -6.64 -15.66 -2.06
C TRP A 339 -6.39 -16.45 -3.35
N ARG A 340 -5.20 -16.35 -3.94
CA ARG A 340 -4.78 -17.14 -5.11
C ARG A 340 -4.44 -18.61 -4.78
N GLY A 341 -4.47 -19.00 -3.51
CA GLY A 341 -4.16 -20.36 -3.04
C GLY A 341 -2.71 -20.57 -2.59
N GLY A 342 -1.94 -19.49 -2.43
CA GLY A 342 -0.62 -19.52 -1.82
C GLY A 342 -0.66 -19.60 -0.29
N GLN A 343 0.53 -19.58 0.32
CA GLN A 343 0.70 -19.61 1.78
C GLN A 343 1.90 -18.74 2.18
N ALA A 344 1.85 -18.22 3.40
CA ALA A 344 2.94 -17.43 3.96
C ALA A 344 3.09 -17.62 5.47
N ILE A 345 4.35 -17.65 5.91
CA ILE A 345 4.76 -17.56 7.31
C ILE A 345 5.61 -16.31 7.45
N GLY A 346 5.30 -15.46 8.43
CA GLY A 346 6.12 -14.32 8.84
C GLY A 346 6.74 -14.58 10.21
N MET A 347 7.89 -13.99 10.49
CA MET A 347 8.53 -13.97 11.80
C MET A 347 9.15 -12.60 12.04
N LEU A 348 8.84 -11.97 13.18
CA LEU A 348 9.36 -10.64 13.48
C LEU A 348 10.89 -10.65 13.63
N THR A 349 11.54 -9.59 13.19
CA THR A 349 13.00 -9.37 13.27
C THR A 349 13.31 -7.98 13.81
N SER A 350 14.47 -7.83 14.44
CA SER A 350 14.92 -6.54 14.99
C SER A 350 15.34 -5.60 13.87
N GLN A 351 14.65 -4.47 13.77
CA GLN A 351 15.03 -3.40 12.85
C GLN A 351 16.33 -2.74 13.28
N SER A 352 16.49 -2.53 14.58
CA SER A 352 17.67 -1.89 15.19
C SER A 352 18.93 -2.70 14.89
N ALA A 353 18.87 -4.03 15.01
CA ALA A 353 19.97 -4.90 14.63
C ALA A 353 20.25 -4.83 13.11
N LEU A 354 19.19 -4.96 12.29
CA LEU A 354 19.31 -5.12 10.84
C LEU A 354 19.64 -3.84 10.06
N THR A 355 19.58 -2.68 10.69
CA THR A 355 19.88 -1.38 10.06
C THR A 355 21.28 -0.86 10.35
N ARG A 356 22.08 -1.59 11.14
CA ARG A 356 23.48 -1.29 11.42
C ARG A 356 24.34 -1.39 10.16
N GLU A 357 25.17 -0.36 9.95
CA GLU A 357 26.06 -0.29 8.79
C GLU A 357 27.48 -0.78 9.12
N ASP A 358 27.83 -0.86 10.40
CA ASP A 358 29.17 -1.12 10.93
C ASP A 358 29.53 -2.62 11.05
N ILE A 359 28.58 -3.53 10.84
CA ILE A 359 28.77 -4.99 10.99
C ILE A 359 28.54 -5.76 9.69
N SER A 360 29.12 -6.95 9.57
CA SER A 360 29.04 -7.81 8.38
C SER A 360 27.63 -8.37 8.12
N GLY A 361 27.38 -8.90 6.92
CA GLY A 361 26.10 -9.55 6.58
C GLY A 361 25.82 -10.77 7.44
N GLU A 362 26.86 -11.53 7.78
CA GLU A 362 26.80 -12.69 8.67
C GLU A 362 26.42 -12.29 10.10
N GLU A 363 26.97 -11.20 10.62
CA GLU A 363 26.61 -10.66 11.93
C GLU A 363 25.19 -10.10 11.96
N LEU A 364 24.77 -9.39 10.90
CA LEU A 364 23.37 -8.94 10.73
C LEU A 364 22.41 -10.13 10.75
N TRP A 365 22.72 -11.19 9.99
CA TRP A 365 21.90 -12.40 9.97
C TRP A 365 21.82 -13.07 11.35
N LYS A 366 22.93 -13.20 12.07
CA LYS A 366 22.94 -13.79 13.43
C LYS A 366 22.19 -12.96 14.46
N SER A 367 22.28 -11.64 14.35
CA SER A 367 21.67 -10.69 15.30
C SER A 367 20.23 -10.30 14.95
N ARG A 368 19.64 -10.81 13.86
CA ARG A 368 18.31 -10.41 13.37
C ARG A 368 17.15 -10.60 14.37
N PHE A 369 17.36 -11.33 15.45
CA PHE A 369 16.38 -11.53 16.53
C PHE A 369 16.83 -10.92 17.86
N HIS A 370 17.86 -10.06 17.86
CA HIS A 370 18.32 -9.32 19.04
C HIS A 370 17.55 -8.00 19.14
N PHE A 371 16.34 -8.07 19.70
CA PHE A 371 15.48 -6.91 19.87
C PHE A 371 15.99 -5.97 20.96
N THR A 372 15.78 -4.67 20.78
CA THR A 372 15.94 -3.69 21.87
C THR A 372 14.75 -3.76 22.82
N GLU A 373 14.84 -3.09 23.98
CA GLU A 373 13.73 -3.00 24.92
C GLU A 373 12.51 -2.33 24.30
N GLU A 374 12.71 -1.27 23.51
CA GLU A 374 11.62 -0.58 22.80
C GLU A 374 10.95 -1.48 21.76
N GLU A 375 11.74 -2.27 21.02
CA GLU A 375 11.20 -3.25 20.07
C GLU A 375 10.43 -4.36 20.78
N PHE A 376 10.90 -4.81 21.95
CA PHE A 376 10.13 -5.76 22.76
C PHE A 376 8.79 -5.15 23.15
N ILE A 377 8.73 -3.94 23.69
CA ILE A 377 7.47 -3.27 24.06
C ILE A 377 6.50 -3.23 22.87
N LEU A 378 6.98 -2.85 21.67
CA LEU A 378 6.15 -2.85 20.46
C LEU A 378 5.60 -4.23 20.10
N ILE A 379 6.41 -5.28 20.25
CA ILE A 379 6.01 -6.68 19.99
C ILE A 379 5.00 -7.17 21.02
N GLN A 380 5.16 -6.78 22.29
CA GLN A 380 4.24 -7.10 23.39
C GLN A 380 2.88 -6.42 23.18
N ASP A 381 2.88 -5.13 22.86
CA ASP A 381 1.67 -4.35 22.56
C ASP A 381 0.91 -4.94 21.35
N ALA A 382 1.65 -5.44 20.36
CA ALA A 382 1.10 -6.14 19.20
C ALA A 382 0.69 -7.61 19.48
N ARG A 383 0.91 -8.11 20.71
CA ARG A 383 0.51 -9.45 21.21
C ARG A 383 1.17 -10.64 20.50
N PHE A 384 2.46 -10.53 20.17
CA PHE A 384 3.22 -11.60 19.47
C PHE A 384 4.09 -12.49 20.39
N GLU A 385 4.09 -12.31 21.71
CA GLU A 385 5.04 -12.96 22.63
C GLU A 385 5.08 -14.50 22.62
N GLN A 386 3.94 -15.18 22.44
CA GLN A 386 3.86 -16.64 22.60
C GLN A 386 4.21 -17.42 21.33
N LYS A 387 4.08 -16.78 20.15
CA LYS A 387 4.36 -17.38 18.84
C LYS A 387 5.06 -16.30 17.99
N PRO A 388 6.40 -16.31 17.91
CA PRO A 388 7.17 -15.25 17.27
C PRO A 388 7.05 -15.27 15.74
N TYR A 389 6.40 -16.32 15.21
CA TYR A 389 6.02 -16.47 13.83
C TYR A 389 4.50 -16.55 13.69
N PHE A 390 3.99 -16.18 12.53
CA PHE A 390 2.56 -16.00 12.30
C PHE A 390 2.20 -16.29 10.85
N THR A 391 0.94 -16.67 10.64
CA THR A 391 0.33 -16.72 9.31
C THR A 391 -0.74 -15.64 9.19
N ILE A 392 -1.33 -15.50 8.01
CA ILE A 392 -2.42 -14.53 7.81
C ILE A 392 -3.62 -14.79 8.75
N GLY A 393 -3.83 -16.03 9.18
CA GLY A 393 -4.90 -16.41 10.11
C GLY A 393 -4.65 -15.94 11.55
N ASP A 394 -3.40 -15.61 11.90
CA ASP A 394 -3.05 -14.98 13.18
C ASP A 394 -3.32 -13.46 13.15
N ILE A 395 -3.34 -12.85 11.95
CA ILE A 395 -3.57 -11.41 11.73
C ILE A 395 -5.06 -11.11 11.48
N LEU A 396 -5.74 -11.96 10.72
CA LEU A 396 -7.11 -11.75 10.25
C LEU A 396 -8.09 -12.78 10.84
N GLU A 397 -9.31 -12.34 11.14
CA GLU A 397 -10.44 -13.18 11.59
C GLU A 397 -10.81 -14.26 10.60
N GLN A 398 -11.04 -13.87 9.35
CA GLN A 398 -11.51 -14.73 8.28
C GLN A 398 -10.81 -14.33 6.97
N PRO A 399 -9.56 -14.79 6.71
CA PRO A 399 -8.80 -14.37 5.54
C PRO A 399 -9.51 -14.53 4.19
N PHE A 400 -10.46 -15.47 4.07
CA PHE A 400 -11.25 -15.70 2.86
C PHE A 400 -12.63 -15.01 2.86
N ALA A 401 -12.90 -14.09 3.79
CA ALA A 401 -14.05 -13.19 3.69
C ALA A 401 -13.99 -12.35 2.39
N GLY A 402 -15.08 -11.68 2.03
CA GLY A 402 -15.14 -10.90 0.80
C GLY A 402 -14.03 -9.86 0.75
N GLY A 403 -13.22 -9.85 -0.31
CA GLY A 403 -12.04 -8.99 -0.40
C GLY A 403 -11.59 -8.65 -1.82
N VAL A 404 -10.91 -7.52 -1.95
CA VAL A 404 -10.26 -7.07 -3.20
C VAL A 404 -8.99 -6.29 -2.87
N ALA A 405 -7.94 -6.55 -3.62
CA ALA A 405 -6.68 -5.82 -3.60
C ALA A 405 -6.43 -5.22 -4.98
N ALA A 406 -5.89 -4.00 -5.01
CA ALA A 406 -5.60 -3.28 -6.24
C ALA A 406 -4.22 -2.60 -6.17
N TYR A 407 -3.51 -2.61 -7.29
CA TYR A 407 -2.14 -2.14 -7.40
C TYR A 407 -1.96 -1.27 -8.66
N GLY A 408 -1.86 0.05 -8.50
CA GLY A 408 -1.77 0.99 -9.61
C GLY A 408 -0.32 1.23 -10.04
N SER A 409 0.03 0.91 -11.27
CA SER A 409 1.41 1.05 -11.77
C SER A 409 1.80 2.51 -11.96
N LEU A 410 2.81 2.97 -11.21
CA LEU A 410 3.40 4.31 -11.35
C LEU A 410 4.47 4.35 -12.44
N THR A 411 5.29 3.30 -12.48
CA THR A 411 6.40 3.10 -13.41
C THR A 411 6.34 1.71 -14.03
N ASP A 412 6.96 1.56 -15.19
CA ASP A 412 7.02 0.28 -15.93
C ASP A 412 7.50 -0.85 -15.03
N ASN A 413 6.96 -2.05 -15.21
CA ASN A 413 7.19 -3.16 -14.30
C ASN A 413 8.12 -4.24 -14.87
N TYR A 414 9.05 -4.75 -14.05
CA TYR A 414 9.97 -5.83 -14.46
C TYR A 414 9.37 -7.24 -14.37
N TYR A 415 8.31 -7.42 -13.59
CA TYR A 415 7.69 -8.70 -13.29
C TYR A 415 6.52 -9.01 -14.23
N LEU A 416 5.71 -8.00 -14.57
CA LEU A 416 4.66 -8.05 -15.58
C LEU A 416 4.97 -7.02 -16.68
N PRO A 417 5.66 -7.40 -17.77
CA PRO A 417 6.19 -6.43 -18.76
C PRO A 417 5.14 -5.57 -19.47
N PHE A 418 3.88 -6.02 -19.53
CA PHE A 418 2.78 -5.27 -20.12
C PHE A 418 2.15 -4.26 -19.14
N MET A 419 2.50 -4.31 -17.85
CA MET A 419 2.12 -3.29 -16.88
C MET A 419 3.07 -2.09 -16.99
N GLU A 420 2.80 -1.29 -18.00
CA GLU A 420 3.44 0.02 -18.20
C GLU A 420 3.00 0.99 -17.09
N GLY A 421 3.92 1.87 -16.68
CA GLY A 421 3.61 2.96 -15.78
C GLY A 421 2.65 3.97 -16.41
N VAL A 422 2.16 4.92 -15.61
CA VAL A 422 1.18 5.91 -16.09
C VAL A 422 1.67 6.63 -17.36
N GLN A 423 0.85 6.60 -18.41
CA GLN A 423 1.10 7.30 -19.65
C GLN A 423 0.28 8.59 -19.68
N ILE A 424 0.91 9.71 -20.03
CA ILE A 424 0.26 11.02 -20.11
C ILE A 424 0.41 11.53 -21.54
N ASP A 425 -0.71 11.57 -22.26
CA ASP A 425 -0.79 12.18 -23.58
C ASP A 425 -1.25 13.63 -23.42
N LYS A 426 -0.29 14.55 -23.48
CA LYS A 426 -0.54 15.99 -23.34
C LYS A 426 -1.33 16.58 -24.50
N ASN A 427 -1.26 16.00 -25.69
CA ASN A 427 -1.90 16.54 -26.88
C ASN A 427 -3.40 16.28 -26.86
N ASN A 428 -3.80 15.10 -26.38
CA ASN A 428 -5.20 14.69 -26.28
C ASN A 428 -5.78 14.84 -24.86
N ALA A 429 -4.98 15.35 -23.91
CA ALA A 429 -5.33 15.47 -22.50
C ALA A 429 -5.80 14.13 -21.87
N ARG A 430 -5.10 13.03 -22.21
CA ARG A 430 -5.41 11.68 -21.75
C ARG A 430 -4.38 11.14 -20.77
N MET A 431 -4.85 10.30 -19.85
CA MET A 431 -4.04 9.59 -18.86
C MET A 431 -4.41 8.11 -18.90
N THR A 432 -3.44 7.23 -19.08
CA THR A 432 -3.65 5.78 -19.08
C THR A 432 -2.88 5.15 -17.91
N VAL A 433 -3.53 4.25 -17.18
CA VAL A 433 -2.95 3.55 -16.02
C VAL A 433 -3.26 2.06 -16.07
N ASN A 434 -2.27 1.24 -15.70
CA ASN A 434 -2.46 -0.19 -15.44
C ASN A 434 -2.73 -0.41 -13.95
N VAL A 435 -3.75 -1.19 -13.63
CA VAL A 435 -4.10 -1.59 -12.26
C VAL A 435 -4.21 -3.10 -12.20
N LEU A 436 -3.31 -3.73 -11.45
CA LEU A 436 -3.41 -5.15 -11.14
C LEU A 436 -4.44 -5.34 -10.01
N VAL A 437 -5.38 -6.27 -10.21
CA VAL A 437 -6.47 -6.55 -9.28
C VAL A 437 -6.45 -8.01 -8.89
N ILE A 438 -6.53 -8.30 -7.60
CA ILE A 438 -6.68 -9.66 -7.06
C ILE A 438 -7.85 -9.65 -6.10
N ASN A 439 -8.86 -10.49 -6.32
CA ASN A 439 -10.00 -10.59 -5.40
C ASN A 439 -9.94 -11.84 -4.53
N SER A 440 -10.85 -11.92 -3.54
CA SER A 440 -10.89 -13.02 -2.58
C SER A 440 -11.24 -14.38 -3.18
N MET A 441 -11.73 -14.42 -4.42
CA MET A 441 -11.89 -15.64 -5.21
C MET A 441 -10.60 -16.03 -5.94
N GLY A 442 -9.47 -15.37 -5.72
CA GLY A 442 -8.19 -15.67 -6.37
C GLY A 442 -8.10 -15.26 -7.84
N VAL A 443 -9.12 -14.58 -8.38
CA VAL A 443 -9.11 -14.05 -9.74
C VAL A 443 -8.16 -12.87 -9.80
N MET A 444 -7.26 -12.91 -10.79
CA MET A 444 -6.23 -11.91 -11.02
C MET A 444 -6.39 -11.30 -12.41
N GLU A 445 -6.48 -9.98 -12.49
CA GLU A 445 -6.72 -9.23 -13.72
C GLU A 445 -5.82 -8.00 -13.79
N ASN A 446 -5.36 -7.62 -14.97
CA ASN A 446 -4.77 -6.31 -15.22
C ASN A 446 -5.76 -5.42 -15.96
N TRP A 447 -6.17 -4.32 -15.33
CA TRP A 447 -7.06 -3.32 -15.88
C TRP A 447 -6.25 -2.16 -16.45
N ARG A 448 -6.28 -1.96 -17.75
CA ARG A 448 -5.69 -0.77 -18.40
C ARG A 448 -6.79 0.23 -18.67
N LEU A 449 -6.82 1.31 -17.91
CA LEU A 449 -7.87 2.33 -17.96
C LEU A 449 -7.35 3.62 -18.57
N THR A 450 -8.12 4.22 -19.48
CA THR A 450 -7.81 5.51 -20.10
C THR A 450 -8.84 6.55 -19.71
N PHE A 451 -8.37 7.62 -19.09
CA PHE A 451 -9.15 8.77 -18.66
C PHE A 451 -8.83 9.98 -19.52
N ALA A 452 -9.85 10.79 -19.81
CA ALA A 452 -9.68 12.08 -20.44
C ALA A 452 -10.01 13.19 -19.43
N ALA A 453 -9.19 14.25 -19.42
CA ALA A 453 -9.51 15.46 -18.67
C ALA A 453 -10.68 16.19 -19.36
N ASN A 454 -11.68 16.64 -18.60
CA ASN A 454 -12.81 17.36 -19.21
C ASN A 454 -12.40 18.78 -19.63
N SER A 455 -11.55 19.44 -18.85
CA SER A 455 -11.04 20.78 -19.20
C SER A 455 -9.63 20.70 -19.80
N ASN A 456 -8.64 20.33 -18.98
CA ASN A 456 -7.25 20.11 -19.41
C ASN A 456 -6.45 19.44 -18.28
N LEU A 457 -5.29 18.87 -18.62
CA LEU A 457 -4.44 18.14 -17.66
C LEU A 457 -3.94 19.01 -16.50
N LYS A 458 -3.72 20.32 -16.70
CA LYS A 458 -3.27 21.22 -15.63
C LYS A 458 -4.37 21.39 -14.59
N ASN A 459 -5.61 21.55 -15.02
CA ASN A 459 -6.76 21.64 -14.12
C ASN A 459 -6.96 20.32 -13.34
N THR A 460 -6.93 19.17 -14.04
CA THR A 460 -6.99 17.85 -13.41
C THR A 460 -5.88 17.67 -12.36
N ALA A 461 -4.63 18.04 -12.69
CA ALA A 461 -3.52 17.97 -11.74
C ALA A 461 -3.80 18.85 -10.51
N GLN A 462 -4.24 20.10 -10.68
CA GLN A 462 -4.59 20.95 -9.52
C GLN A 462 -5.67 20.33 -8.63
N HIS A 463 -6.65 19.65 -9.22
CA HIS A 463 -7.68 18.94 -8.46
C HIS A 463 -7.17 17.68 -7.74
N MET A 464 -6.11 17.03 -8.25
CA MET A 464 -5.48 15.87 -7.61
C MET A 464 -4.42 16.23 -6.57
N GLN A 465 -3.99 17.50 -6.52
CA GLN A 465 -2.98 17.98 -5.59
C GLN A 465 -3.46 17.92 -4.13
N CYS A 466 -2.53 17.64 -3.20
CA CYS A 466 -2.83 17.63 -1.78
C CYS A 466 -3.05 19.06 -1.25
N PRO A 467 -4.06 19.29 -0.39
CA PRO A 467 -4.26 20.59 0.25
C PRO A 467 -3.02 21.17 0.96
N LYS A 468 -2.15 20.31 1.54
CA LYS A 468 -0.90 20.76 2.20
C LYS A 468 0.04 21.52 1.27
N ASP A 469 0.07 21.16 -0.01
CA ASP A 469 1.03 21.74 -0.96
C ASP A 469 0.71 23.22 -1.23
N PHE A 470 -0.55 23.64 -1.02
CA PHE A 470 -0.94 25.05 -1.10
C PHE A 470 -0.66 25.84 0.18
N CYS A 471 -0.26 25.15 1.26
CA CYS A 471 0.04 25.73 2.56
C CYS A 471 1.55 25.83 2.84
N VAL A 472 2.38 25.05 2.15
CA VAL A 472 3.82 24.92 2.42
C VAL A 472 4.56 26.26 2.43
N ASP A 473 4.26 27.14 1.47
CA ASP A 473 4.94 28.43 1.30
C ASP A 473 4.25 29.60 2.03
N LEU A 474 3.16 29.34 2.78
CA LEU A 474 2.37 30.38 3.44
C LEU A 474 2.65 30.40 4.95
N SER A 475 2.49 31.56 5.60
CA SER A 475 2.61 31.71 7.06
C SER A 475 1.70 32.81 7.60
N GLY A 476 1.41 32.76 8.91
CA GLY A 476 0.62 33.75 9.63
C GLY A 476 -0.76 33.97 8.99
N ASN A 477 -1.11 35.24 8.76
CA ASN A 477 -2.41 35.63 8.22
C ASN A 477 -2.68 35.05 6.82
N ASP A 478 -1.66 34.85 5.98
CA ASP A 478 -1.84 34.28 4.64
C ASP A 478 -2.21 32.81 4.70
N LEU A 479 -1.57 32.05 5.60
CA LEU A 479 -1.93 30.66 5.85
C LEU A 479 -3.32 30.55 6.47
N GLU A 480 -3.65 31.42 7.44
CA GLU A 480 -4.99 31.47 8.05
C GLU A 480 -6.07 31.76 7.02
N ARG A 481 -5.86 32.75 6.16
CA ARG A 481 -6.77 33.05 5.05
C ARG A 481 -6.92 31.85 4.12
N LYS A 482 -5.82 31.16 3.77
CA LYS A 482 -5.89 30.03 2.85
C LYS A 482 -6.65 28.84 3.43
N ILE A 483 -6.46 28.53 4.71
CA ILE A 483 -7.22 27.49 5.40
C ILE A 483 -8.70 27.91 5.51
N GLY A 484 -8.97 29.20 5.79
CA GLY A 484 -10.32 29.75 5.77
C GLY A 484 -11.03 29.57 4.42
N GLU A 485 -10.34 29.79 3.31
CA GLU A 485 -10.86 29.53 1.95
C GLU A 485 -11.24 28.05 1.75
N TYR A 486 -10.40 27.12 2.21
CA TYR A 486 -10.71 25.68 2.15
C TYR A 486 -11.96 25.34 2.95
N LEU A 487 -12.11 25.92 4.14
CA LEU A 487 -13.23 25.62 5.05
C LEU A 487 -14.54 26.30 4.63
N ALA A 488 -14.49 27.35 3.82
CA ALA A 488 -15.66 28.09 3.37
C ALA A 488 -16.49 27.36 2.29
N ASP A 489 -15.85 26.52 1.47
CA ASP A 489 -16.51 25.70 0.44
C ASP A 489 -16.69 24.25 0.93
N GLU A 490 -17.89 23.69 0.82
CA GLU A 490 -18.21 22.36 1.39
C GLU A 490 -17.32 21.25 0.81
N GLN A 491 -17.08 21.28 -0.51
CA GLN A 491 -16.28 20.26 -1.18
C GLN A 491 -14.80 20.38 -0.79
N SER A 492 -14.27 21.59 -0.79
CA SER A 492 -12.91 21.91 -0.36
C SER A 492 -12.67 21.57 1.11
N ALA A 493 -13.66 21.83 1.98
CA ALA A 493 -13.59 21.53 3.41
C ALA A 493 -13.53 20.03 3.66
N LYS A 494 -14.27 19.22 2.90
CA LYS A 494 -14.20 17.74 2.96
C LYS A 494 -12.80 17.23 2.58
N ARG A 495 -12.25 17.72 1.47
CA ARG A 495 -10.90 17.36 1.03
C ARG A 495 -9.84 17.77 2.05
N TYR A 496 -9.94 19.00 2.57
CA TYR A 496 -9.05 19.52 3.61
C TYR A 496 -9.12 18.68 4.89
N ARG A 497 -10.33 18.27 5.31
CA ARG A 497 -10.53 17.38 6.45
C ARG A 497 -9.83 16.05 6.23
N ILE A 498 -9.99 15.41 5.07
CA ILE A 498 -9.31 14.15 4.73
C ILE A 498 -7.78 14.32 4.83
N PHE A 499 -7.24 15.39 4.26
CA PHE A 499 -5.82 15.72 4.37
C PHE A 499 -5.38 15.82 5.84
N PHE A 500 -6.08 16.66 6.61
CA PHE A 500 -5.74 16.92 8.00
C PHE A 500 -5.69 15.63 8.83
N ASN A 501 -6.67 14.74 8.61
CA ASN A 501 -6.74 13.47 9.32
C ASN A 501 -5.64 12.52 8.90
N ASN A 502 -5.39 12.38 7.60
CA ASN A 502 -4.38 11.45 7.11
C ASN A 502 -2.95 11.87 7.50
N GLU A 503 -2.65 13.18 7.44
CA GLU A 503 -1.32 13.69 7.76
C GLU A 503 -1.03 13.66 9.26
N TYR A 504 -2.03 13.99 10.09
CA TYR A 504 -1.84 14.13 11.53
C TYR A 504 -2.40 12.94 12.34
N TYR A 505 -2.79 11.86 11.68
CA TYR A 505 -3.32 10.64 12.31
C TYR A 505 -2.51 10.16 13.53
N PRO A 506 -1.16 10.11 13.49
CA PRO A 506 -0.37 9.62 14.63
C PRO A 506 -0.48 10.49 15.89
N ALA A 507 -0.93 11.73 15.75
CA ALA A 507 -1.06 12.70 16.84
C ALA A 507 -2.52 13.05 17.18
N MET A 508 -3.48 12.29 16.67
CA MET A 508 -4.89 12.51 16.97
C MET A 508 -5.59 11.28 17.54
N ILE A 509 -6.52 11.52 18.45
CA ILE A 509 -7.47 10.52 18.92
C ILE A 509 -8.86 10.95 18.44
N PRO A 510 -9.48 10.17 17.56
CA PRO A 510 -10.88 10.37 17.21
C PRO A 510 -11.80 9.98 18.36
N ILE A 511 -12.68 10.90 18.76
CA ILE A 511 -13.71 10.70 19.78
C ILE A 511 -15.06 11.06 19.18
N ARG A 512 -15.81 10.02 18.78
CA ARG A 512 -17.09 10.18 18.05
C ARG A 512 -16.88 11.02 16.79
N ASP A 513 -17.62 12.12 16.63
CA ASP A 513 -17.52 13.03 15.49
C ASP A 513 -16.44 14.12 15.63
N LYS A 514 -15.69 14.09 16.74
CA LYS A 514 -14.66 15.07 17.10
C LYS A 514 -13.26 14.45 17.20
N LEU A 515 -12.27 15.32 17.28
CA LEU A 515 -10.86 14.99 17.37
C LEU A 515 -10.24 15.57 18.66
N VAL A 516 -9.33 14.81 19.24
CA VAL A 516 -8.40 15.27 20.28
C VAL A 516 -7.00 15.28 19.70
N MET A 517 -6.33 16.43 19.75
CA MET A 517 -4.92 16.55 19.34
C MET A 517 -3.99 16.30 20.54
N LEU A 518 -3.03 15.41 20.36
CA LEU A 518 -2.04 15.05 21.38
C LEU A 518 -0.80 15.96 21.25
N ASN A 519 -0.83 17.13 21.87
CA ASN A 519 0.25 18.12 21.74
C ASN A 519 1.65 17.56 22.07
N GLY A 520 1.77 16.73 23.10
CA GLY A 520 3.05 16.09 23.43
C GLY A 520 3.56 15.13 22.35
N VAL A 521 2.64 14.47 21.62
CA VAL A 521 3.00 13.64 20.46
C VAL A 521 3.41 14.52 19.29
N ILE A 522 2.71 15.63 19.03
CA ILE A 522 3.11 16.61 18.01
C ILE A 522 4.54 17.10 18.27
N ASP A 523 4.84 17.52 19.51
CA ASP A 523 6.19 17.95 19.90
C ASP A 523 7.23 16.86 19.66
N SER A 524 6.93 15.63 20.05
CA SER A 524 7.81 14.49 19.83
C SER A 524 8.05 14.25 18.33
N LEU A 525 7.01 14.28 17.50
CA LEU A 525 7.10 14.10 16.05
C LEU A 525 7.90 15.22 15.38
N ILE A 526 7.81 16.46 15.86
CA ILE A 526 8.62 17.59 15.37
C ILE A 526 10.09 17.41 15.75
N GLN A 527 10.38 17.09 17.02
CA GLN A 527 11.76 16.83 17.48
C GLN A 527 12.42 15.70 16.69
N ARG A 528 11.61 14.75 16.24
CA ARG A 528 12.00 13.61 15.44
C ARG A 528 12.04 13.89 13.93
N GLY A 529 11.57 15.05 13.45
CA GLY A 529 11.58 15.42 12.02
C GLY A 529 10.49 14.75 11.17
N ALA A 530 9.51 14.09 11.80
CA ALA A 530 8.32 13.54 11.12
C ALA A 530 7.35 14.64 10.72
N LEU A 531 7.18 15.61 11.61
CA LEU A 531 6.47 16.86 11.39
C LEU A 531 7.46 18.03 11.50
N ASN A 532 7.05 19.21 11.09
CA ASN A 532 7.85 20.43 11.26
C ASN A 532 7.03 21.56 11.91
N GLN A 533 7.63 22.74 12.10
CA GLN A 533 6.93 23.86 12.72
C GLN A 533 5.76 24.39 11.88
N LYS A 534 5.80 24.21 10.55
CA LYS A 534 4.67 24.54 9.66
C LYS A 534 3.47 23.66 9.97
N ASP A 535 3.70 22.38 10.27
CA ASP A 535 2.62 21.47 10.66
C ASP A 535 1.92 21.91 11.95
N ARG A 536 2.68 22.36 12.95
CA ARG A 536 2.12 22.95 14.16
C ARG A 536 1.25 24.16 13.85
N GLU A 537 1.74 25.07 13.01
CA GLU A 537 1.00 26.26 12.59
C GLU A 537 -0.32 25.90 11.87
N ILE A 538 -0.28 24.92 10.95
CA ILE A 538 -1.48 24.39 10.28
C ILE A 538 -2.48 23.83 11.29
N ILE A 539 -2.01 23.04 12.27
CA ILE A 539 -2.86 22.45 13.33
C ILE A 539 -3.52 23.55 14.16
N ASP A 540 -2.75 24.53 14.63
CA ASP A 540 -3.26 25.58 15.51
C ASP A 540 -4.28 26.48 14.80
N ILE A 541 -4.01 26.85 13.55
CA ILE A 541 -4.96 27.61 12.71
C ILE A 541 -6.23 26.78 12.45
N THR A 542 -6.10 25.50 12.14
CA THR A 542 -7.26 24.63 11.90
C THR A 542 -8.12 24.49 13.15
N ARG A 543 -7.51 24.34 14.33
CA ARG A 543 -8.23 24.31 15.61
C ARG A 543 -9.02 25.59 15.89
N LYS A 544 -8.47 26.74 15.49
CA LYS A 544 -9.14 28.03 15.62
C LYS A 544 -10.32 28.17 14.64
N LEU A 545 -10.12 27.85 13.37
CA LEU A 545 -11.10 28.07 12.31
C LEU A 545 -12.19 26.98 12.23
N ALA A 546 -11.87 25.74 12.62
CA ALA A 546 -12.77 24.59 12.64
C ALA A 546 -12.93 24.03 14.06
N ALA A 547 -13.21 24.91 15.03
CA ALA A 547 -13.32 24.55 16.45
C ALA A 547 -14.35 23.45 16.72
N ASP A 548 -15.36 23.30 15.87
CA ASP A 548 -16.39 22.27 15.94
C ASP A 548 -15.84 20.85 15.69
N TRP A 549 -14.70 20.71 14.99
CA TRP A 549 -14.04 19.42 14.77
C TRP A 549 -13.37 18.89 16.01
N PHE A 550 -13.08 19.72 17.00
CA PHE A 550 -12.27 19.36 18.15
C PHE A 550 -13.13 19.25 19.42
N VAL A 551 -12.67 18.39 20.33
CA VAL A 551 -13.21 18.40 21.70
C VAL A 551 -12.76 19.70 22.35
N GLY A 552 -13.73 20.49 22.83
CA GLY A 552 -13.43 21.70 23.60
C GLY A 552 -12.76 21.28 24.91
N TYR A 553 -11.56 21.80 25.16
CA TYR A 553 -10.99 21.80 26.50
C TYR A 553 -11.44 23.12 27.13
N ASP A 554 -12.56 23.06 27.85
CA ASP A 554 -12.86 24.07 28.88
C ASP A 554 -12.06 23.74 30.14
#